data_AF-A0A927UQT6-F1
#
_entry.id   AF-A0A927UQT6-F1
#
_cell.length_a   1.000
_cell.length_b   1.000
_cell.length_c   1.000
_cell.angle_alpha   90.00
_cell.angle_beta   90.00
_cell.angle_gamma   90.00
#
_symmetry.space_group_name_H-M   'P 1'
#
loop_
_entity.id
_entity.type
_entity.pdbx_description
1 polymer ?
#
loop_
_entity_poly.entity_id
_entity_poly.type
_entity_poly.pdbx_seq_one_letter_code
_entity_poly.pdbx_strand_id
1 'polypeptide(L)'
;MKKSLLALVSVFLILILLSIGLVELIGTKKSPTTSNDNNTVVTSFYPEYIIVKNIIASCDDINLVNMTSETTGCLHDYQITSKDMKTLSTADLLIINGAGMEPFVDDIHNSLPSLTIVDSSEDTDLLECSHTHSHEHTDSCDSDCNIETEIDEDDKHNHDECDSTYNSHIWLDLDNYIFQIKTITTTLCDTYPEHKNIFKDNSKSYINKVKDLKSDIADITSSLDNDSKDKSSKKDAKNNKPNNKLNKTHENHKHFETIIFHDSFAYLADSFHFDIADTVNIDSDTSLSAGTVAEVISTIKDHKIKILLSEKQFKDSIAKSISKETDAKVYVLDSLVTGEDDKNAYINGMKANINTFKKIYKNNN
;
A
#
# COMPACT_ATOMS: atom_id res chain seq x y z
N MET A 1 -44.84 78.57 -13.89
CA MET A 1 -44.88 77.20 -14.41
C MET A 1 -43.54 76.73 -14.98
N LYS A 2 -42.90 77.42 -15.93
CA LYS A 2 -41.62 76.95 -16.52
C LYS A 2 -40.45 76.82 -15.51
N LYS A 3 -40.33 77.73 -14.53
CA LYS A 3 -39.27 77.68 -13.50
C LYS A 3 -39.45 76.56 -12.47
N SER A 4 -40.69 76.23 -12.08
CA SER A 4 -40.96 75.11 -11.16
C SER A 4 -40.85 73.75 -11.85
N LEU A 5 -41.14 73.68 -13.15
CA LEU A 5 -40.95 72.48 -13.96
C LEU A 5 -39.45 72.14 -14.13
N LEU A 6 -38.61 73.15 -14.38
CA LEU A 6 -37.15 72.98 -14.44
C LEU A 6 -36.56 72.51 -13.10
N ALA A 7 -37.04 73.04 -11.98
CA ALA A 7 -36.59 72.59 -10.65
C ALA A 7 -37.00 71.13 -10.37
N LEU A 8 -38.20 70.72 -10.78
CA LEU A 8 -38.68 69.34 -10.61
C LEU A 8 -37.90 68.34 -11.47
N VAL A 9 -37.57 68.70 -12.71
CA VAL A 9 -36.77 67.86 -13.62
C VAL A 9 -35.33 67.71 -13.10
N SER A 10 -34.73 68.77 -12.55
CA SER A 10 -33.38 68.69 -11.97
C SER A 10 -33.33 67.80 -10.72
N VAL A 11 -34.34 67.86 -9.85
CA VAL A 11 -34.43 66.98 -8.67
C VAL A 11 -34.64 65.53 -9.08
N PHE A 12 -35.43 65.27 -10.12
CA PHE A 12 -35.65 63.92 -10.64
C PHE A 12 -34.39 63.32 -11.28
N LEU A 13 -33.60 64.12 -12.00
CA LEU A 13 -32.30 63.71 -12.56
C LEU A 13 -31.27 63.37 -11.48
N ILE A 14 -31.23 64.15 -10.39
CA ILE A 14 -30.34 63.89 -9.25
C ILE A 14 -30.72 62.60 -8.52
N LEU A 15 -32.02 62.32 -8.38
CA LEU A 15 -32.52 61.07 -7.77
C LEU A 15 -32.20 59.83 -8.62
N ILE A 16 -32.27 59.94 -9.96
CA ILE A 16 -31.88 58.85 -10.86
C ILE A 16 -30.37 58.58 -10.76
N LEU A 17 -29.54 59.63 -10.74
CA LEU A 17 -28.08 59.48 -10.60
C LEU A 17 -27.68 58.88 -9.24
N LEU A 18 -28.38 59.22 -8.16
CA LEU A 18 -28.19 58.61 -6.83
C LEU A 18 -28.60 57.13 -6.79
N SER A 19 -29.61 56.73 -7.56
CA SER A 19 -30.03 55.33 -7.64
C SER A 19 -29.05 54.42 -8.39
N ILE A 20 -28.35 54.96 -9.40
CA ILE A 20 -27.34 54.21 -10.17
C ILE A 20 -26.05 54.05 -9.35
N GLY A 21 -25.67 55.07 -8.57
CA GLY A 21 -24.51 54.99 -7.66
C GLY A 21 -24.67 54.02 -6.49
N LEU A 22 -25.90 53.59 -6.17
CA LEU A 22 -26.15 52.61 -5.11
C LEU A 22 -26.01 51.15 -5.59
N VAL A 23 -26.03 50.91 -6.91
CA VAL A 23 -25.90 49.56 -7.48
C VAL A 23 -24.43 49.10 -7.54
N GLU A 24 -23.46 50.03 -7.56
CA GLU A 24 -22.02 49.70 -7.50
C GLU A 24 -21.51 49.41 -6.07
N LEU A 25 -22.33 49.63 -5.03
CA LEU A 25 -21.99 49.30 -3.63
C LEU A 25 -22.65 48.01 -3.13
N ILE A 26 -23.57 47.43 -3.90
CA ILE A 26 -24.13 46.10 -3.63
C ILE A 26 -23.41 45.16 -4.59
N GLY A 27 -22.19 44.78 -4.19
CA GLY A 27 -21.40 43.79 -4.90
C GLY A 27 -22.29 42.61 -5.28
N THR A 28 -22.31 42.30 -6.57
CA THR A 28 -22.91 41.08 -7.11
C THR A 28 -22.31 39.91 -6.35
N LYS A 29 -23.01 39.43 -5.32
CA LYS A 29 -22.82 38.08 -4.81
C LYS A 29 -23.06 37.17 -6.00
N LYS A 30 -21.97 36.59 -6.52
CA LYS A 30 -22.03 35.36 -7.31
C LYS A 30 -23.08 34.48 -6.62
N SER A 31 -24.06 34.00 -7.39
CA SER A 31 -24.89 32.90 -6.92
C SER A 31 -23.97 31.82 -6.35
N PRO A 32 -24.28 31.24 -5.18
CA PRO A 32 -23.53 30.10 -4.72
C PRO A 32 -23.74 29.01 -5.77
N THR A 33 -22.70 28.78 -6.57
CA THR A 33 -22.44 27.45 -7.08
C THR A 33 -22.51 26.55 -5.87
N THR A 34 -23.41 25.59 -5.88
CA THR A 34 -23.43 24.47 -4.94
C THR A 34 -22.14 23.69 -5.11
N SER A 35 -21.03 24.21 -4.60
CA SER A 35 -19.91 23.41 -4.13
C SER A 35 -20.41 22.72 -2.88
N ASN A 36 -20.27 21.40 -2.80
CA ASN A 36 -20.32 20.74 -1.51
C ASN A 36 -19.19 21.37 -0.68
N ASP A 37 -19.52 22.25 0.27
CA ASP A 37 -18.60 22.93 1.19
C ASP A 37 -17.91 21.97 2.19
N ASN A 38 -17.88 20.67 1.89
CA ASN A 38 -17.27 19.66 2.73
C ASN A 38 -15.97 19.20 2.06
N ASN A 39 -14.91 19.99 2.21
CA ASN A 39 -13.53 19.65 1.81
C ASN A 39 -13.13 18.27 2.37
N THR A 40 -13.52 17.18 1.71
CA THR A 40 -13.50 15.84 2.28
C THR A 40 -12.66 14.92 1.42
N VAL A 41 -11.59 14.44 2.02
CA VAL A 41 -10.69 13.45 1.43
C VAL A 41 -10.99 12.11 2.09
N VAL A 42 -11.34 11.12 1.28
CA VAL A 42 -11.51 9.75 1.73
C VAL A 42 -10.28 8.94 1.29
N THR A 43 -9.81 8.06 2.16
CA THR A 43 -8.70 7.14 1.90
C THR A 43 -9.21 5.72 2.02
N SER A 44 -8.75 4.82 1.15
CA SER A 44 -9.21 3.42 1.14
C SER A 44 -8.88 2.72 2.45
N PHE A 45 -7.66 2.86 2.95
CA PHE A 45 -7.17 2.20 4.15
C PHE A 45 -6.04 2.96 4.85
N TYR A 46 -5.50 2.35 5.91
CA TYR A 46 -4.63 3.01 6.88
C TYR A 46 -3.31 3.59 6.31
N PRO A 47 -2.53 2.92 5.45
CA PRO A 47 -1.33 3.51 4.85
C PRO A 47 -1.60 4.82 4.11
N GLU A 48 -2.62 4.86 3.23
CA GLU A 48 -3.02 6.08 2.51
C GLU A 48 -3.49 7.17 3.48
N TYR A 49 -4.26 6.78 4.49
CA TYR A 49 -4.70 7.69 5.55
C TYR A 49 -3.51 8.37 6.25
N ILE A 50 -2.46 7.61 6.61
CA ILE A 50 -1.28 8.19 7.26
C ILE A 50 -0.50 9.12 6.33
N ILE A 51 -0.38 8.80 5.04
CA ILE A 51 0.22 9.69 4.05
C ILE A 51 -0.53 11.03 4.02
N VAL A 52 -1.84 10.98 3.79
CA VAL A 52 -2.66 12.18 3.67
C VAL A 52 -2.63 12.98 4.97
N LYS A 53 -2.76 12.33 6.12
CA LYS A 53 -2.71 12.96 7.45
C LYS A 53 -1.41 13.72 7.70
N ASN A 54 -0.28 13.24 7.16
CA ASN A 54 0.99 13.97 7.21
C ASN A 54 0.99 15.19 6.27
N ILE A 55 0.48 15.05 5.05
CA ILE A 55 0.49 16.11 4.04
C ILE A 55 -0.43 17.26 4.43
N ILE A 56 -1.67 16.97 4.86
CA ILE A 56 -2.68 17.99 5.23
C ILE A 56 -2.47 18.54 6.64
N ALA A 57 -1.37 18.21 7.31
CA ALA A 57 -1.09 18.66 8.66
C ALA A 57 -1.20 20.19 8.76
N SER A 58 -2.06 20.67 9.68
CA SER A 58 -2.38 22.09 9.92
C SER A 58 -3.40 22.71 8.96
N CYS A 59 -4.12 21.89 8.18
CA CYS A 59 -5.30 22.30 7.40
C CYS A 59 -6.56 21.76 8.10
N ASP A 60 -7.08 22.52 9.08
CA ASP A 60 -8.25 22.11 9.88
C ASP A 60 -9.58 22.16 9.09
N ASP A 61 -9.56 22.81 7.92
CA ASP A 61 -10.68 22.91 7.00
C ASP A 61 -10.83 21.71 6.08
N ILE A 62 -9.88 20.75 6.08
CA ILE A 62 -9.97 19.50 5.32
C ILE A 62 -10.36 18.36 6.26
N ASN A 63 -11.49 17.73 5.97
CA ASN A 63 -11.97 16.54 6.65
C ASN A 63 -11.36 15.29 6.03
N LEU A 64 -10.54 14.55 6.80
CA LEU A 64 -9.94 13.30 6.35
C LEU A 64 -10.67 12.10 6.96
N VAL A 65 -11.10 11.17 6.10
CA VAL A 65 -11.78 9.94 6.51
C VAL A 65 -11.00 8.73 6.03
N ASN A 66 -10.69 7.81 6.95
CA ASN A 66 -10.24 6.46 6.61
C ASN A 66 -11.47 5.56 6.47
N MET A 67 -11.70 5.02 5.28
CA MET A 67 -12.90 4.24 4.99
C MET A 67 -12.91 2.90 5.74
N THR A 68 -11.76 2.23 5.83
CA THR A 68 -11.65 0.86 6.36
C THR A 68 -10.96 0.79 7.73
N SER A 69 -11.02 1.87 8.53
CA SER A 69 -10.32 1.95 9.83
C SER A 69 -10.68 0.89 10.87
N GLU A 70 -11.78 0.15 10.68
CA GLU A 70 -12.28 -0.87 11.61
C GLU A 70 -12.00 -2.32 11.16
N THR A 71 -11.54 -2.55 9.93
CA THR A 71 -11.20 -3.91 9.47
C THR A 71 -9.82 -4.32 9.92
N THR A 72 -9.74 -5.52 10.50
CA THR A 72 -8.49 -6.15 10.92
C THR A 72 -8.02 -6.99 9.73
N GLY A 73 -6.82 -6.76 9.19
CA GLY A 73 -6.29 -7.54 8.05
C GLY A 73 -6.06 -6.75 6.77
N CYS A 74 -5.70 -7.45 5.69
CA CYS A 74 -5.45 -6.86 4.38
C CYS A 74 -6.77 -6.54 3.65
N LEU A 75 -6.76 -5.53 2.79
CA LEU A 75 -7.97 -4.96 2.18
C LEU A 75 -8.60 -5.86 1.10
N HIS A 76 -7.96 -6.97 0.75
CA HIS A 76 -8.35 -7.87 -0.35
C HIS A 76 -9.78 -8.42 -0.23
N ASP A 77 -10.28 -8.67 0.98
CA ASP A 77 -11.62 -9.23 1.20
C ASP A 77 -12.66 -8.16 1.54
N TYR A 78 -12.28 -6.88 1.50
CA TYR A 78 -13.17 -5.82 1.92
C TYR A 78 -14.31 -5.62 0.94
N GLN A 79 -15.54 -5.71 1.47
CA GLN A 79 -16.75 -5.41 0.73
C GLN A 79 -17.23 -4.01 1.07
N ILE A 80 -17.42 -3.19 0.05
CA ILE A 80 -17.92 -1.84 0.20
C ILE A 80 -19.35 -1.82 0.73
N THR A 81 -19.61 -1.00 1.75
CA THR A 81 -20.94 -0.92 2.39
C THR A 81 -21.72 0.30 1.92
N SER A 82 -23.03 0.33 2.21
CA SER A 82 -23.86 1.52 1.96
C SER A 82 -23.42 2.75 2.78
N LYS A 83 -22.75 2.55 3.93
CA LYS A 83 -22.19 3.65 4.74
C LYS A 83 -21.01 4.29 4.01
N ASP A 84 -20.18 3.48 3.37
CA ASP A 84 -19.00 3.95 2.62
C ASP A 84 -19.43 4.70 1.38
N MET A 85 -20.38 4.14 0.60
CA MET A 85 -20.96 4.84 -0.56
C MET A 85 -21.57 6.19 -0.18
N LYS A 86 -22.21 6.29 0.98
CA LYS A 86 -22.73 7.58 1.47
C LYS A 86 -21.59 8.56 1.78
N THR A 87 -20.53 8.11 2.43
CA THR A 87 -19.34 8.93 2.70
C THR A 87 -18.71 9.42 1.40
N LEU A 88 -18.48 8.51 0.45
CA LEU A 88 -17.90 8.78 -0.86
C LEU A 88 -18.77 9.73 -1.71
N SER A 89 -20.09 9.65 -1.61
CA SER A 89 -21.01 10.56 -2.34
C SER A 89 -20.87 12.04 -1.94
N THR A 90 -20.24 12.31 -0.80
CA THR A 90 -19.98 13.66 -0.29
C THR A 90 -18.51 14.05 -0.34
N ALA A 91 -17.64 13.16 -0.81
CA ALA A 91 -16.20 13.38 -0.88
C ALA A 91 -15.80 14.13 -2.15
N ASP A 92 -14.69 14.87 -2.07
CA ASP A 92 -14.07 15.50 -3.23
C ASP A 92 -13.20 14.50 -4.00
N LEU A 93 -12.48 13.66 -3.26
CA LEU A 93 -11.66 12.60 -3.81
C LEU A 93 -11.59 11.37 -2.89
N LEU A 94 -11.36 10.23 -3.53
CA LEU A 94 -10.96 8.97 -2.92
C LEU A 94 -9.52 8.67 -3.32
N ILE A 95 -8.64 8.45 -2.35
CA ILE A 95 -7.26 7.99 -2.56
C ILE A 95 -7.20 6.50 -2.27
N ILE A 96 -6.67 5.74 -3.22
CA ILE A 96 -6.48 4.29 -3.14
C ILE A 96 -5.00 3.93 -3.20
N ASN A 97 -4.64 2.75 -2.71
CA ASN A 97 -3.33 2.16 -2.93
C ASN A 97 -3.09 1.89 -4.41
N GLY A 98 -4.10 1.30 -5.07
CA GLY A 98 -3.96 0.83 -6.45
C GLY A 98 -3.24 -0.50 -6.51
N ALA A 99 -2.62 -0.79 -7.67
CA ALA A 99 -1.94 -2.06 -7.96
C ALA A 99 -2.81 -3.31 -7.69
N GLY A 100 -4.14 -3.20 -7.81
CA GLY A 100 -5.08 -4.29 -7.56
C GLY A 100 -5.43 -4.54 -6.08
N MET A 101 -5.07 -3.65 -5.15
CA MET A 101 -5.40 -3.83 -3.72
C MET A 101 -6.89 -3.67 -3.42
N GLU A 102 -7.56 -2.71 -4.05
CA GLU A 102 -8.97 -2.40 -3.82
C GLU A 102 -9.88 -3.07 -4.86
N PRO A 103 -10.43 -4.29 -4.62
CA PRO A 103 -11.29 -4.97 -5.60
C PRO A 103 -12.62 -4.25 -5.86
N PHE A 104 -13.03 -3.35 -4.96
CA PHE A 104 -14.30 -2.63 -5.01
C PHE A 104 -14.23 -1.31 -5.81
N VAL A 105 -13.09 -0.96 -6.42
CA VAL A 105 -12.93 0.32 -7.15
C VAL A 105 -13.91 0.43 -8.31
N ASP A 106 -14.16 -0.64 -9.04
CA ASP A 106 -15.11 -0.65 -10.16
C ASP A 106 -16.55 -0.38 -9.71
N ASP A 107 -16.95 -0.90 -8.55
CA ASP A 107 -18.27 -0.65 -7.97
C ASP A 107 -18.45 0.83 -7.60
N ILE A 108 -17.39 1.46 -7.09
CA ILE A 108 -17.37 2.91 -6.81
C ILE A 108 -17.48 3.68 -8.12
N HIS A 109 -16.67 3.36 -9.13
CA HIS A 109 -16.68 4.06 -10.41
C HIS A 109 -18.05 3.99 -11.10
N ASN A 110 -18.68 2.82 -11.08
CA ASN A 110 -20.01 2.61 -11.65
C ASN A 110 -21.11 3.35 -10.90
N SER A 111 -21.01 3.44 -9.57
CA SER A 111 -22.03 4.06 -8.71
C SER A 111 -21.87 5.58 -8.59
N LEU A 112 -20.63 6.08 -8.60
CA LEU A 112 -20.23 7.47 -8.39
C LEU A 112 -19.26 7.93 -9.50
N PRO A 113 -19.69 8.01 -10.77
CA PRO A 113 -18.81 8.31 -11.91
C PRO A 113 -18.19 9.71 -11.88
N SER A 114 -18.73 10.61 -11.05
CA SER A 114 -18.21 11.97 -10.86
C SER A 114 -17.16 12.07 -9.75
N LEU A 115 -16.98 11.02 -8.94
CA LEU A 115 -15.99 11.01 -7.87
C LEU A 115 -14.60 10.87 -8.47
N THR A 116 -13.67 11.73 -8.05
CA THR A 116 -12.27 11.60 -8.43
C THR A 116 -11.64 10.47 -7.62
N ILE A 117 -11.26 9.38 -8.27
CA ILE A 117 -10.49 8.29 -7.67
C ILE A 117 -9.03 8.47 -8.07
N VAL A 118 -8.14 8.41 -7.09
CA VAL A 118 -6.72 8.71 -7.22
C VAL A 118 -5.95 7.45 -6.89
N ASP A 119 -5.40 6.82 -7.91
CA ASP A 119 -4.50 5.68 -7.78
C ASP A 119 -3.09 6.16 -7.39
N SER A 120 -2.63 5.78 -6.20
CA SER A 120 -1.30 6.18 -5.73
C SER A 120 -0.14 5.34 -6.31
N SER A 121 -0.46 4.26 -7.03
CA SER A 121 0.51 3.32 -7.64
C SER A 121 0.96 3.68 -9.06
N GLU A 122 0.38 4.70 -9.72
CA GLU A 122 0.58 4.99 -11.16
C GLU A 122 2.05 5.10 -11.65
N ASP A 123 3.00 5.40 -10.76
CA ASP A 123 4.44 5.52 -11.06
C ASP A 123 5.33 4.59 -10.22
N THR A 124 4.76 3.53 -9.64
CA THR A 124 5.49 2.60 -8.76
C THR A 124 6.10 1.42 -9.51
N ASP A 125 7.24 0.93 -9.02
CA ASP A 125 7.86 -0.29 -9.52
C ASP A 125 7.24 -1.48 -8.77
N LEU A 126 6.47 -2.31 -9.49
CA LEU A 126 5.79 -3.46 -8.89
C LEU A 126 6.65 -4.73 -8.92
N LEU A 127 6.65 -5.48 -7.83
CA LEU A 127 7.17 -6.84 -7.77
C LEU A 127 6.14 -7.83 -8.35
N GLU A 128 6.61 -8.78 -9.15
CA GLU A 128 5.80 -9.91 -9.60
C GLU A 128 5.53 -10.85 -8.42
N CYS A 129 4.32 -11.42 -8.37
CA CYS A 129 3.98 -12.42 -7.36
C CYS A 129 4.80 -13.70 -7.59
N SER A 130 5.23 -14.34 -6.50
CA SER A 130 6.06 -15.55 -6.51
C SER A 130 5.36 -16.82 -7.02
N HIS A 131 4.05 -16.74 -7.34
CA HIS A 131 3.19 -17.88 -7.64
C HIS A 131 2.71 -17.98 -9.09
N THR A 132 3.53 -17.65 -10.09
CA THR A 132 3.23 -18.01 -11.48
C THR A 132 3.64 -19.45 -11.79
N HIS A 133 2.95 -20.43 -11.20
CA HIS A 133 2.91 -21.75 -11.83
C HIS A 133 1.90 -21.69 -12.96
N SER A 134 2.35 -21.24 -14.14
CA SER A 134 1.64 -21.52 -15.37
C SER A 134 1.62 -23.04 -15.55
N HIS A 135 0.53 -23.68 -15.15
CA HIS A 135 0.21 -25.00 -15.65
C HIS A 135 -0.16 -24.84 -17.13
N GLU A 136 0.87 -24.81 -17.99
CA GLU A 136 0.68 -25.15 -19.39
C GLU A 136 0.17 -26.60 -19.41
N HIS A 137 -1.16 -26.74 -19.49
CA HIS A 137 -1.76 -28.00 -19.90
C HIS A 137 -1.35 -28.23 -21.35
N THR A 138 -0.23 -28.94 -21.53
CA THR A 138 0.06 -29.54 -22.82
C THR A 138 -0.97 -30.64 -23.04
N ASP A 139 -2.04 -30.32 -23.75
CA ASP A 139 -3.02 -31.28 -24.25
C ASP A 139 -2.31 -32.28 -25.17
N SER A 140 -1.84 -33.38 -24.58
CA SER A 140 -1.39 -34.56 -25.29
C SER A 140 -2.03 -35.77 -24.66
N CYS A 141 -3.31 -36.00 -24.96
CA CYS A 141 -3.92 -37.32 -24.84
C CYS A 141 -4.23 -37.86 -26.25
N ASP A 142 -3.23 -38.52 -26.83
CA ASP A 142 -3.44 -39.54 -27.84
C ASP A 142 -3.75 -40.87 -27.12
N SER A 143 -4.73 -41.60 -27.65
CA SER A 143 -5.11 -43.00 -27.37
C SER A 143 -6.12 -43.29 -26.26
N ASP A 144 -7.34 -43.60 -26.71
CA ASP A 144 -8.21 -44.71 -26.28
C ASP A 144 -7.91 -45.36 -24.93
N CYS A 145 -8.71 -45.06 -23.90
CA CYS A 145 -9.02 -45.99 -22.81
C CYS A 145 -10.41 -45.69 -22.24
N ASN A 146 -11.37 -46.54 -22.61
CA ASN A 146 -12.69 -46.60 -22.01
C ASN A 146 -12.59 -47.38 -20.69
N ILE A 147 -12.45 -46.69 -19.56
CA ILE A 147 -12.55 -47.28 -18.22
C ILE A 147 -13.50 -46.40 -17.41
N GLU A 148 -14.72 -46.92 -17.19
CA GLU A 148 -15.59 -46.47 -16.12
C GLU A 148 -14.97 -46.92 -14.80
N THR A 149 -14.29 -46.02 -14.12
CA THR A 149 -13.96 -46.15 -12.70
C THR A 149 -14.44 -44.91 -11.99
N GLU A 150 -15.47 -45.11 -11.16
CA GLU A 150 -15.84 -44.21 -10.06
C GLU A 150 -14.58 -43.90 -9.24
N ILE A 151 -14.15 -42.64 -9.27
CA ILE A 151 -13.14 -42.12 -8.35
C ILE A 151 -13.71 -40.80 -7.83
N ASP A 152 -13.77 -40.73 -6.51
CA ASP A 152 -14.34 -39.65 -5.69
C ASP A 152 -13.99 -38.25 -6.20
N GLU A 153 -15.02 -37.44 -6.43
CA GLU A 153 -14.93 -35.99 -6.59
C GLU A 153 -14.68 -35.33 -5.22
N ASP A 154 -13.47 -35.43 -4.68
CA ASP A 154 -13.04 -34.68 -3.50
C ASP A 154 -11.58 -34.25 -3.64
N ASP A 155 -11.31 -33.35 -4.60
CA ASP A 155 -10.15 -32.46 -4.54
C ASP A 155 -10.50 -31.15 -5.25
N LYS A 156 -11.33 -30.33 -4.58
CA LYS A 156 -11.36 -28.90 -4.84
C LYS A 156 -10.12 -28.30 -4.18
N HIS A 157 -9.00 -28.35 -4.88
CA HIS A 157 -7.86 -27.49 -4.57
C HIS A 157 -8.31 -26.03 -4.77
N ASN A 158 -8.79 -25.41 -3.71
CA ASN A 158 -8.99 -23.97 -3.65
C ASN A 158 -7.60 -23.34 -3.48
N HIS A 159 -6.85 -23.28 -4.58
CA HIS A 159 -5.75 -22.35 -4.68
C HIS A 159 -6.38 -21.01 -5.00
N ASP A 160 -6.61 -20.19 -3.98
CA ASP A 160 -6.93 -18.78 -4.16
C ASP A 160 -5.65 -18.14 -4.74
N GLU A 161 -5.56 -18.19 -6.07
CA GLU A 161 -4.53 -17.52 -6.85
C GLU A 161 -4.60 -16.02 -6.56
N CYS A 162 -3.44 -15.38 -6.42
CA CYS A 162 -3.38 -13.94 -6.55
C CYS A 162 -3.87 -13.61 -7.97
N ASP A 163 -5.09 -13.09 -8.10
CA ASP A 163 -5.73 -12.73 -9.39
C ASP A 163 -4.96 -11.58 -10.10
N SER A 164 -3.92 -11.05 -9.45
CA SER A 164 -2.99 -10.05 -9.94
C SER A 164 -1.64 -10.69 -10.25
N THR A 165 -1.05 -10.35 -11.39
CA THR A 165 0.34 -10.71 -11.72
C THR A 165 1.37 -10.03 -10.81
N TYR A 166 0.96 -9.02 -10.05
CA TYR A 166 1.82 -8.14 -9.27
C TYR A 166 1.40 -8.02 -7.81
N ASN A 167 2.38 -7.89 -6.92
CA ASN A 167 2.17 -7.74 -5.49
C ASN A 167 1.74 -6.30 -5.17
N SER A 168 0.54 -6.15 -4.60
CA SER A 168 -0.10 -4.87 -4.30
C SER A 168 0.40 -4.20 -3.01
N HIS A 169 1.28 -4.85 -2.24
CA HIS A 169 1.76 -4.38 -0.93
C HIS A 169 2.86 -3.31 -1.01
N ILE A 170 2.69 -2.38 -1.93
CA ILE A 170 3.70 -1.39 -2.34
C ILE A 170 4.12 -0.43 -1.22
N TRP A 171 3.27 -0.19 -0.21
CA TRP A 171 3.61 0.70 0.91
C TRP A 171 4.71 0.14 1.83
N LEU A 172 5.03 -1.16 1.71
CA LEU A 172 6.12 -1.78 2.44
C LEU A 172 7.48 -1.63 1.74
N ASP A 173 7.49 -1.13 0.50
CA ASP A 173 8.68 -0.63 -0.18
C ASP A 173 8.83 0.87 0.03
N LEU A 174 10.01 1.32 0.50
CA LEU A 174 10.23 2.72 0.84
C LEU A 174 10.33 3.64 -0.38
N ASP A 175 10.72 3.11 -1.55
CA ASP A 175 10.76 3.91 -2.77
C ASP A 175 9.34 4.11 -3.33
N ASN A 176 8.55 3.04 -3.41
CA ASN A 176 7.14 3.09 -3.77
C ASN A 176 6.36 3.97 -2.80
N TYR A 177 6.58 3.86 -1.49
CA TYR A 177 5.93 4.74 -0.51
C TYR A 177 6.28 6.23 -0.74
N ILE A 178 7.52 6.54 -1.16
CA ILE A 178 7.89 7.92 -1.55
C ILE A 178 7.18 8.35 -2.84
N PHE A 179 6.96 7.44 -3.80
CA PHE A 179 6.17 7.73 -4.99
C PHE A 179 4.71 8.01 -4.64
N GLN A 180 4.06 7.17 -3.83
CA GLN A 180 2.70 7.38 -3.35
C GLN A 180 2.55 8.75 -2.67
N ILE A 181 3.48 9.12 -1.78
CA ILE A 181 3.48 10.45 -1.13
C ILE A 181 3.52 11.58 -2.16
N LYS A 182 4.34 11.48 -3.21
CA LYS A 182 4.46 12.52 -4.25
C LYS A 182 3.21 12.62 -5.11
N THR A 183 2.64 11.49 -5.52
CA THR A 183 1.40 11.41 -6.29
C THR A 183 0.27 12.08 -5.53
N ILE A 184 0.05 11.66 -4.28
CA ILE A 184 -0.97 12.23 -3.40
C ILE A 184 -0.74 13.72 -3.15
N THR A 185 0.51 14.13 -2.92
CA THR A 185 0.84 15.56 -2.74
C THR A 185 0.44 16.38 -3.96
N THR A 186 0.71 15.87 -5.17
CA THR A 186 0.40 16.56 -6.43
C THR A 186 -1.11 16.70 -6.58
N THR A 187 -1.86 15.62 -6.39
CA THR A 187 -3.32 15.61 -6.44
C THR A 187 -3.95 16.57 -5.44
N LEU A 188 -3.49 16.55 -4.18
CA LEU A 188 -3.99 17.47 -3.15
C LEU A 188 -3.68 18.93 -3.50
N CYS A 189 -2.51 19.23 -4.07
CA CYS A 189 -2.16 20.58 -4.51
C CYS A 189 -3.02 21.09 -5.66
N ASP A 190 -3.56 20.19 -6.48
CA ASP A 190 -4.43 20.53 -7.60
C ASP A 190 -5.90 20.64 -7.16
N THR A 191 -6.30 19.84 -6.17
CA THR A 191 -7.65 19.88 -5.58
C THR A 191 -7.85 21.06 -4.64
N TYR A 192 -6.85 21.37 -3.79
CA TYR A 192 -6.89 22.44 -2.80
C TYR A 192 -5.72 23.43 -2.99
N PRO A 193 -5.74 24.27 -4.05
CA PRO A 193 -4.61 25.14 -4.41
C PRO A 193 -4.18 26.14 -3.34
N GLU A 194 -5.09 26.53 -2.46
CA GLU A 194 -4.86 27.45 -1.33
C GLU A 194 -3.87 26.88 -0.30
N HIS A 195 -3.80 25.55 -0.15
CA HIS A 195 -2.93 24.86 0.80
C HIS A 195 -1.64 24.33 0.17
N LYS A 196 -1.41 24.58 -1.12
CA LYS A 196 -0.31 24.02 -1.93
C LYS A 196 1.08 24.14 -1.30
N ASN A 197 1.38 25.26 -0.64
CA ASN A 197 2.68 25.45 0.02
C ASN A 197 2.82 24.56 1.27
N ILE A 198 1.76 24.46 2.07
CA ILE A 198 1.72 23.62 3.27
C ILE A 198 1.92 22.16 2.88
N PHE A 199 1.19 21.68 1.87
CA PHE A 199 1.30 20.30 1.39
C PHE A 199 2.71 19.96 0.92
N LYS A 200 3.35 20.85 0.14
CA LYS A 200 4.72 20.64 -0.35
C LYS A 200 5.74 20.59 0.78
N ASP A 201 5.63 21.50 1.75
CA ASP A 201 6.56 21.55 2.88
C ASP A 201 6.40 20.33 3.80
N ASN A 202 5.15 19.96 4.11
CA ASN A 202 4.83 18.78 4.91
C ASN A 202 5.26 17.48 4.22
N SER A 203 4.94 17.33 2.94
CA SER A 203 5.35 16.19 2.11
C SER A 203 6.86 16.05 2.08
N LYS A 204 7.60 17.15 1.86
CA LYS A 204 9.06 17.15 1.89
C LYS A 204 9.60 16.71 3.26
N SER A 205 9.03 17.20 4.35
CA SER A 205 9.41 16.79 5.71
C SER A 205 9.17 15.29 5.93
N TYR A 206 8.02 14.79 5.48
CA TYR A 206 7.65 13.39 5.63
C TYR A 206 8.52 12.46 4.79
N ILE A 207 8.77 12.79 3.52
CA ILE A 207 9.69 12.07 2.63
C ILE A 207 11.09 11.97 3.24
N ASN A 208 11.58 13.02 3.92
CA ASN A 208 12.88 12.95 4.58
C ASN A 208 12.91 11.90 5.69
N LYS A 209 11.84 11.78 6.49
CA LYS A 209 11.74 10.70 7.50
C LYS A 209 11.78 9.31 6.86
N VAL A 210 11.12 9.13 5.71
CA VAL A 210 11.14 7.86 4.97
C VAL A 210 12.54 7.57 4.40
N LYS A 211 13.23 8.60 3.90
CA LYS A 211 14.62 8.47 3.45
C LYS A 211 15.59 8.11 4.56
N ASP A 212 15.36 8.60 5.79
CA ASP A 212 16.15 8.19 6.96
C ASP A 212 16.00 6.68 7.21
N LEU A 213 14.78 6.13 7.07
CA LEU A 213 14.56 4.67 7.15
C LEU A 213 15.31 3.92 6.06
N LYS A 214 15.30 4.45 4.82
CA LYS A 214 16.05 3.85 3.72
C LYS A 214 17.56 3.84 3.98
N SER A 215 18.08 4.91 4.59
CA SER A 215 19.48 4.95 5.04
C SER A 215 19.76 3.91 6.11
N ASP A 216 18.86 3.72 7.08
CA ASP A 216 18.99 2.68 8.10
C ASP A 216 19.05 1.28 7.48
N ILE A 217 18.23 1.00 6.46
CA ILE A 217 18.27 -0.28 5.71
C ILE A 217 19.63 -0.43 5.00
N ALA A 218 20.07 0.59 4.26
CA ALA A 218 21.33 0.55 3.53
C ALA A 218 22.56 0.36 4.44
N ASP A 219 22.56 0.99 5.62
CA ASP A 219 23.61 0.81 6.63
C ASP A 219 23.64 -0.61 7.18
N ILE A 220 22.46 -1.20 7.42
CA ILE A 220 22.34 -2.59 7.87
C ILE A 220 22.86 -3.54 6.79
N THR A 221 22.41 -3.41 5.54
CA THR A 221 22.80 -4.32 4.45
C THR A 221 24.27 -4.17 4.08
N SER A 222 24.80 -2.95 4.02
CA SER A 222 26.23 -2.70 3.69
C SER A 222 27.20 -3.21 4.77
N SER A 223 26.77 -3.30 6.02
CA SER A 223 27.60 -3.88 7.09
C SER A 223 27.92 -5.37 6.86
N LEU A 224 27.06 -6.07 6.11
CA LEU A 224 27.20 -7.50 5.81
C LEU A 224 28.29 -7.78 4.77
N ASP A 225 28.41 -6.90 3.77
CA ASP A 225 29.41 -7.06 2.71
C ASP A 225 30.84 -6.89 3.24
N ASN A 226 31.01 -5.99 4.20
CA ASN A 226 32.32 -5.69 4.77
C ASN A 226 32.81 -6.79 5.72
N ASP A 227 31.91 -7.45 6.48
CA ASP A 227 32.26 -8.61 7.30
C ASP A 227 32.56 -9.88 6.46
N SER A 228 32.04 -9.96 5.23
CA SER A 228 32.31 -11.07 4.31
C SER A 228 33.69 -10.98 3.63
N LYS A 229 34.22 -9.77 3.41
CA LYS A 229 35.51 -9.53 2.75
C LYS A 229 36.71 -9.91 3.61
N ASP A 230 36.57 -9.97 4.93
CA ASP A 230 37.67 -10.35 5.84
C ASP A 230 37.84 -11.89 5.99
N LYS A 231 36.92 -12.70 5.42
CA LYS A 231 36.99 -14.17 5.47
C LYS A 231 37.20 -14.87 4.12
N SER A 232 37.28 -14.12 3.02
CA SER A 232 37.41 -14.66 1.66
C SER A 232 38.75 -14.31 1.01
N SER A 233 39.84 -14.83 1.56
CA SER A 233 41.09 -14.99 0.79
C SER A 233 41.41 -16.49 0.67
N LYS A 234 41.39 -16.96 -0.59
CA LYS A 234 41.78 -18.29 -1.11
C LYS A 234 40.71 -19.40 -1.03
N LYS A 235 40.00 -19.67 -2.14
CA LYS A 235 40.32 -20.77 -3.08
C LYS A 235 39.23 -21.00 -4.15
N ASP A 236 39.74 -21.27 -5.35
CA ASP A 236 39.21 -22.16 -6.38
C ASP A 236 37.97 -21.73 -7.18
N ALA A 237 38.26 -21.08 -8.30
CA ALA A 237 37.41 -21.02 -9.47
C ALA A 237 37.27 -22.40 -10.13
N LYS A 238 36.02 -22.88 -10.33
CA LYS A 238 35.54 -23.52 -11.58
C LYS A 238 34.08 -24.01 -11.50
N ASN A 239 33.31 -23.55 -12.49
CA ASN A 239 32.15 -24.16 -13.15
C ASN A 239 30.83 -24.34 -12.36
N ASN A 240 29.81 -23.55 -12.71
CA ASN A 240 28.62 -24.09 -13.39
C ASN A 240 27.70 -23.00 -14.01
N LYS A 241 26.92 -23.46 -14.98
CA LYS A 241 26.18 -22.80 -16.07
C LYS A 241 24.94 -22.01 -15.60
N PRO A 242 24.49 -20.95 -16.32
CA PRO A 242 23.49 -19.99 -15.84
C PRO A 242 22.06 -20.40 -16.25
N ASN A 243 21.09 -20.22 -15.34
CA ASN A 243 19.63 -20.14 -15.53
C ASN A 243 19.11 -19.63 -14.15
N ASN A 244 18.33 -18.56 -13.93
CA ASN A 244 17.35 -17.81 -14.70
C ASN A 244 17.37 -16.34 -14.19
N LYS A 245 17.06 -15.36 -15.04
CA LYS A 245 17.30 -13.92 -14.79
C LYS A 245 16.28 -13.29 -13.80
N LEU A 246 16.73 -12.99 -12.58
CA LEU A 246 16.45 -11.70 -11.94
C LEU A 246 17.75 -10.89 -12.00
N ASN A 247 17.89 -10.05 -13.04
CA ASN A 247 19.03 -9.14 -13.15
C ASN A 247 18.61 -7.71 -12.77
N LYS A 248 18.36 -7.48 -11.48
CA LYS A 248 18.96 -6.31 -10.82
C LYS A 248 20.27 -6.82 -10.22
N THR A 249 21.38 -6.25 -10.67
CA THR A 249 22.75 -6.65 -10.31
C THR A 249 23.00 -6.48 -8.81
N HIS A 250 22.64 -7.47 -7.99
CA HIS A 250 23.10 -7.63 -6.62
C HIS A 250 24.36 -8.49 -6.60
N GLU A 251 25.40 -8.06 -7.33
CA GLU A 251 26.67 -8.79 -7.37
C GLU A 251 27.43 -8.58 -6.04
N ASN A 252 27.46 -9.64 -5.20
CA ASN A 252 28.27 -9.86 -3.99
C ASN A 252 27.63 -9.64 -2.60
N HIS A 253 26.31 -9.66 -2.46
CA HIS A 253 25.68 -9.61 -1.13
C HIS A 253 25.47 -11.03 -0.54
N LYS A 254 25.46 -11.15 0.79
CA LYS A 254 25.07 -12.40 1.49
C LYS A 254 23.54 -12.47 1.51
N HIS A 255 22.96 -13.43 0.80
CA HIS A 255 21.53 -13.66 0.79
C HIS A 255 21.08 -14.59 1.92
N PHE A 256 19.88 -14.33 2.45
CA PHE A 256 19.25 -15.17 3.47
C PHE A 256 17.96 -15.77 2.90
N GLU A 257 17.94 -17.09 2.72
CA GLU A 257 16.70 -17.80 2.35
C GLU A 257 15.69 -17.74 3.51
N THR A 258 14.44 -17.38 3.20
CA THR A 258 13.35 -17.23 4.16
C THR A 258 12.03 -17.75 3.61
N ILE A 259 11.12 -18.11 4.51
CA ILE A 259 9.69 -18.27 4.20
C ILE A 259 8.96 -17.03 4.71
N ILE A 260 8.04 -16.49 3.92
CA ILE A 260 7.13 -15.43 4.37
C ILE A 260 5.71 -15.97 4.51
N PHE A 261 5.05 -15.56 5.58
CA PHE A 261 3.65 -15.87 5.82
C PHE A 261 2.87 -14.60 5.52
N HIS A 262 2.09 -14.63 4.45
CA HIS A 262 1.50 -13.50 3.73
C HIS A 262 2.50 -12.75 2.84
N ASP A 263 2.12 -12.54 1.57
CA ASP A 263 2.97 -11.94 0.52
C ASP A 263 3.28 -10.45 0.79
N SER A 264 2.66 -9.84 1.81
CA SER A 264 2.92 -8.44 2.17
C SER A 264 4.38 -8.12 2.41
N PHE A 265 5.14 -9.07 2.95
CA PHE A 265 6.53 -8.81 3.31
C PHE A 265 7.53 -8.94 2.17
N ALA A 266 7.10 -9.27 0.95
CA ALA A 266 8.00 -9.52 -0.18
C ALA A 266 8.90 -8.31 -0.48
N TYR A 267 8.31 -7.12 -0.62
CA TYR A 267 9.05 -5.87 -0.82
C TYR A 267 10.09 -5.58 0.25
N LEU A 268 9.72 -5.81 1.52
CA LEU A 268 10.59 -5.54 2.64
C LEU A 268 11.72 -6.59 2.71
N ALA A 269 11.43 -7.85 2.43
CA ALA A 269 12.43 -8.91 2.32
C ALA A 269 13.46 -8.61 1.22
N ASP A 270 13.01 -8.18 0.04
CA ASP A 270 13.86 -7.80 -1.09
C ASP A 270 14.78 -6.61 -0.74
N SER A 271 14.24 -5.59 -0.07
CA SER A 271 15.00 -4.43 0.43
C SER A 271 16.15 -4.81 1.37
N PHE A 272 16.03 -5.97 2.04
CA PHE A 272 17.06 -6.54 2.89
C PHE A 272 17.81 -7.71 2.23
N HIS A 273 17.69 -7.97 0.93
CA HIS A 273 18.39 -9.08 0.25
C HIS A 273 18.06 -10.47 0.84
N PHE A 274 16.82 -10.66 1.27
CA PHE A 274 16.30 -11.97 1.65
C PHE A 274 15.70 -12.64 0.43
N ASP A 275 16.12 -13.87 0.16
CA ASP A 275 15.56 -14.68 -0.91
C ASP A 275 14.32 -15.40 -0.37
N ILE A 276 13.17 -15.17 -0.99
CA ILE A 276 11.91 -15.80 -0.61
C ILE A 276 11.90 -17.18 -1.24
N ALA A 277 12.11 -18.21 -0.42
CA ALA A 277 12.11 -19.60 -0.87
C ALA A 277 10.68 -20.13 -1.06
N ASP A 278 9.74 -19.63 -0.26
CA ASP A 278 8.33 -20.01 -0.32
C ASP A 278 7.47 -18.93 0.34
N THR A 279 6.22 -18.82 -0.10
CA THR A 279 5.22 -17.89 0.43
C THR A 279 3.99 -18.67 0.85
N VAL A 280 3.59 -18.49 2.10
CA VAL A 280 2.41 -19.14 2.66
C VAL A 280 1.29 -18.11 2.66
N ASN A 281 0.37 -18.22 1.72
CA ASN A 281 -0.83 -17.41 1.72
C ASN A 281 -1.74 -17.88 2.87
N ILE A 282 -2.06 -16.95 3.75
CA ILE A 282 -2.97 -17.17 4.87
C ILE A 282 -3.90 -15.97 4.88
N ASP A 283 -5.20 -16.23 4.80
CA ASP A 283 -6.19 -15.17 4.97
C ASP A 283 -6.03 -14.58 6.36
N SER A 284 -6.21 -13.26 6.48
CA SER A 284 -6.01 -12.56 7.75
C SER A 284 -6.88 -13.09 8.90
N ASP A 285 -8.00 -13.74 8.57
CA ASP A 285 -9.01 -14.20 9.54
C ASP A 285 -9.03 -15.72 9.78
N THR A 286 -8.23 -16.52 9.06
CA THR A 286 -8.27 -17.98 9.17
C THR A 286 -7.12 -18.56 10.00
N SER A 287 -7.46 -19.52 10.87
CA SER A 287 -6.45 -20.33 11.53
C SER A 287 -5.85 -21.31 10.52
N LEU A 288 -4.53 -21.39 10.44
CA LEU A 288 -3.85 -22.36 9.60
C LEU A 288 -4.32 -23.81 9.80
N SER A 289 -4.54 -24.50 8.69
CA SER A 289 -4.83 -25.93 8.68
C SER A 289 -3.60 -26.74 9.11
N ALA A 290 -3.82 -27.95 9.65
CA ALA A 290 -2.73 -28.86 9.96
C ALA A 290 -1.92 -29.28 8.72
N GLY A 291 -2.58 -29.35 7.55
CA GLY A 291 -1.94 -29.66 6.27
C GLY A 291 -0.96 -28.57 5.85
N THR A 292 -1.39 -27.30 5.88
CA THR A 292 -0.54 -26.15 5.56
C THR A 292 0.67 -26.07 6.50
N VAL A 293 0.48 -26.32 7.81
CA VAL A 293 1.60 -26.36 8.76
C VAL A 293 2.58 -27.48 8.42
N ALA A 294 2.09 -28.66 8.01
CA ALA A 294 2.94 -29.79 7.64
C ALA A 294 3.75 -29.51 6.35
N GLU A 295 3.12 -28.88 5.36
CA GLU A 295 3.77 -28.46 4.10
C GLU A 295 4.90 -27.48 4.37
N VAL A 296 4.62 -26.42 5.14
CA VAL A 296 5.62 -25.44 5.59
C VAL A 296 6.79 -26.12 6.31
N ILE A 297 6.50 -27.06 7.21
CA ILE A 297 7.55 -27.82 7.92
C ILE A 297 8.39 -28.66 6.93
N SER A 298 7.78 -29.22 5.88
CA SER A 298 8.51 -29.92 4.82
C SER A 298 9.44 -28.97 4.08
N THR A 299 8.92 -27.84 3.59
CA THR A 299 9.73 -26.81 2.89
C THR A 299 10.91 -26.35 3.74
N ILE A 300 10.69 -26.10 5.03
CA ILE A 300 11.76 -25.73 5.97
C ILE A 300 12.86 -26.80 6.05
N LYS A 301 12.48 -28.08 6.12
CA LYS A 301 13.42 -29.19 6.24
C LYS A 301 14.18 -29.43 4.94
N ASP A 302 13.49 -29.37 3.80
CA ASP A 302 14.05 -29.65 2.47
C ASP A 302 15.04 -28.55 2.04
N HIS A 303 14.67 -27.28 2.26
CA HIS A 303 15.49 -26.12 1.92
C HIS A 303 16.40 -25.67 3.07
N LYS A 304 16.32 -26.31 4.25
CA LYS A 304 17.09 -25.97 5.46
C LYS A 304 16.96 -24.50 5.88
N ILE A 305 15.74 -23.98 5.74
CA ILE A 305 15.42 -22.59 6.01
C ILE A 305 15.48 -22.33 7.52
N LYS A 306 16.10 -21.22 7.91
CA LYS A 306 16.30 -20.87 9.32
C LYS A 306 15.44 -19.70 9.78
N ILE A 307 14.85 -18.97 8.84
CA ILE A 307 14.20 -17.69 9.09
C ILE A 307 12.80 -17.75 8.49
N LEU A 308 11.82 -17.37 9.31
CA LEU A 308 10.42 -17.29 8.95
C LEU A 308 9.91 -15.91 9.34
N LEU A 309 9.25 -15.22 8.42
CA LEU A 309 8.65 -13.90 8.64
C LEU A 309 7.14 -14.03 8.72
N SER A 310 6.54 -13.66 9.85
CA SER A 310 5.12 -13.85 10.10
C SER A 310 4.47 -12.59 10.67
N GLU A 311 3.16 -12.44 10.45
CA GLU A 311 2.36 -11.44 11.16
C GLU A 311 2.16 -11.79 12.63
N LYS A 312 1.85 -10.77 13.43
CA LYS A 312 1.61 -10.90 14.88
C LYS A 312 0.47 -11.86 15.19
N GLN A 313 -0.58 -11.86 14.37
CA GLN A 313 -1.78 -12.68 14.58
C GLN A 313 -1.49 -14.19 14.49
N PHE A 314 -0.49 -14.59 13.70
CA PHE A 314 -0.13 -16.00 13.52
C PHE A 314 1.05 -16.46 14.38
N LYS A 315 1.64 -15.54 15.16
CA LYS A 315 2.85 -15.81 15.95
C LYS A 315 2.73 -17.08 16.80
N ASP A 316 1.64 -17.24 17.55
CA ASP A 316 1.55 -18.29 18.56
C ASP A 316 1.18 -19.66 18.00
N SER A 317 0.38 -19.73 16.94
CA SER A 317 0.00 -20.99 16.28
C SER A 317 1.18 -21.55 15.48
N ILE A 318 1.83 -20.70 14.68
CA ILE A 318 2.94 -21.09 13.80
C ILE A 318 4.20 -21.38 14.60
N ALA A 319 4.62 -20.45 15.47
CA ALA A 319 5.91 -20.58 16.13
C ALA A 319 5.98 -21.82 17.02
N LYS A 320 4.87 -22.22 17.65
CA LYS A 320 4.84 -23.43 18.49
C LYS A 320 5.01 -24.72 17.70
N SER A 321 4.37 -24.84 16.54
CA SER A 321 4.48 -26.04 15.71
C SER A 321 5.85 -26.13 15.04
N ILE A 322 6.31 -25.01 14.47
CA ILE A 322 7.57 -24.95 13.73
C ILE A 322 8.78 -25.13 14.66
N SER A 323 8.79 -24.50 15.85
CA SER A 323 9.90 -24.64 16.80
C SER A 323 10.02 -26.02 17.45
N LYS A 324 8.96 -26.84 17.40
CA LYS A 324 9.01 -28.23 17.89
C LYS A 324 9.63 -29.19 16.88
N GLU A 325 9.51 -28.88 15.59
CA GLU A 325 9.86 -29.81 14.51
C GLU A 325 11.05 -29.36 13.66
N THR A 326 11.49 -28.12 13.84
CA THR A 326 12.56 -27.50 13.04
C THR A 326 13.43 -26.59 13.93
N ASP A 327 14.65 -26.30 13.46
CA ASP A 327 15.55 -25.31 14.09
C ASP A 327 15.25 -23.87 13.64
N ALA A 328 14.18 -23.68 12.87
CA ALA A 328 13.87 -22.41 12.26
C ALA A 328 13.23 -21.43 13.26
N LYS A 329 13.54 -20.15 13.11
CA LYS A 329 13.08 -19.09 14.01
C LYS A 329 12.04 -18.22 13.32
N VAL A 330 10.91 -18.04 14.02
CA VAL A 330 9.85 -17.12 13.58
C VAL A 330 10.13 -15.71 14.09
N TYR A 331 10.17 -14.77 13.17
CA TYR A 331 10.30 -13.34 13.41
C TYR A 331 8.99 -12.66 13.02
N VAL A 332 8.54 -11.73 13.85
CA VAL A 332 7.26 -11.06 13.66
C VAL A 332 7.48 -9.70 13.03
N LEU A 333 6.75 -9.45 11.95
CA LEU A 333 6.66 -8.18 11.27
C LEU A 333 5.22 -7.63 11.36
N ASP A 334 5.11 -6.34 11.14
CA ASP A 334 3.85 -5.60 11.07
C ASP A 334 3.61 -5.20 9.61
N SER A 335 2.47 -5.57 9.05
CA SER A 335 2.07 -5.21 7.68
C SER A 335 1.68 -3.73 7.56
N LEU A 336 1.59 -2.99 8.68
CA LEU A 336 1.30 -1.56 8.74
C LEU A 336 -0.05 -1.16 8.14
N VAL A 337 -1.00 -2.10 8.08
CA VAL A 337 -2.38 -1.87 7.61
C VAL A 337 -3.32 -1.42 8.73
N THR A 338 -2.86 -1.43 9.98
CA THR A 338 -3.56 -0.90 11.15
C THR A 338 -2.59 -0.18 12.09
N GLY A 339 -3.11 0.69 12.96
CA GLY A 339 -2.29 1.34 13.97
C GLY A 339 -3.00 2.49 14.67
N GLU A 340 -2.27 3.19 15.55
CA GLU A 340 -2.78 4.37 16.24
C GLU A 340 -3.03 5.52 15.26
N ASP A 341 -3.95 6.42 15.63
CA ASP A 341 -4.22 7.63 14.87
C ASP A 341 -3.12 8.70 15.03
N ASP A 342 -1.86 8.35 14.74
CA ASP A 342 -0.67 9.20 14.92
C ASP A 342 0.09 9.41 13.60
N LYS A 343 0.55 10.64 13.34
CA LYS A 343 1.28 11.00 12.11
C LYS A 343 2.59 10.23 11.92
N ASN A 344 3.20 9.74 12.99
CA ASN A 344 4.43 8.97 12.95
C ASN A 344 4.19 7.46 13.05
N ALA A 345 2.94 6.98 13.05
CA ALA A 345 2.64 5.57 13.24
C ALA A 345 3.33 4.66 12.19
N TYR A 346 3.20 4.99 10.90
CA TYR A 346 3.93 4.27 9.83
C TYR A 346 5.45 4.26 10.06
N ILE A 347 6.04 5.42 10.39
CA ILE A 347 7.49 5.54 10.62
C ILE A 347 7.92 4.68 11.82
N ASN A 348 7.13 4.66 12.89
CA ASN A 348 7.42 3.88 14.09
C ASN A 348 7.28 2.37 13.82
N GLY A 349 6.24 1.96 13.11
CA GLY A 349 6.02 0.57 12.72
C GLY A 349 7.11 0.07 11.78
N MET A 350 7.47 0.84 10.76
CA MET A 350 8.56 0.50 9.85
C MET A 350 9.91 0.42 10.56
N LYS A 351 10.19 1.32 11.51
CA LYS A 351 11.38 1.20 12.39
C LYS A 351 11.36 -0.09 13.20
N ALA A 352 10.20 -0.52 13.70
CA ALA A 352 10.08 -1.79 14.41
C ALA A 352 10.41 -2.98 13.51
N ASN A 353 9.89 -2.97 12.26
CA ASN A 353 10.21 -3.98 11.25
C ASN A 353 11.71 -3.99 10.91
N ILE A 354 12.33 -2.83 10.62
CA ILE A 354 13.77 -2.70 10.36
C ILE A 354 14.59 -3.24 11.54
N ASN A 355 14.17 -2.96 12.77
CA ASN A 355 14.83 -3.50 13.97
C ASN A 355 14.69 -5.03 14.09
N THR A 356 13.60 -5.61 13.61
CA THR A 356 13.45 -7.07 13.51
C THR A 356 14.47 -7.64 12.51
N PHE A 357 14.60 -7.07 11.31
CA PHE A 357 15.63 -7.48 10.35
C PHE A 357 17.04 -7.35 10.93
N LYS A 358 17.35 -6.23 11.61
CA LYS A 358 18.62 -6.04 12.32
C LYS A 358 18.91 -7.15 13.35
N LYS A 359 17.89 -7.66 14.05
CA LYS A 359 18.04 -8.81 14.96
C LYS A 359 18.26 -10.12 14.20
N ILE A 360 17.59 -10.31 13.06
CA ILE A 360 17.81 -11.49 12.21
C ILE A 360 19.27 -11.54 11.76
N TYR A 361 19.81 -10.44 11.26
CA TYR A 361 21.21 -10.35 10.85
C TYR A 361 22.19 -10.65 11.97
N LYS A 362 22.00 -10.04 13.15
CA LYS A 362 22.86 -10.29 14.32
C LYS A 362 22.86 -11.75 14.78
N ASN A 363 21.77 -12.48 14.55
CA ASN A 363 21.62 -13.87 14.98
C ASN A 363 22.14 -14.88 13.94
N ASN A 364 22.42 -14.44 12.71
CA ASN A 364 22.79 -15.31 11.58
C ASN A 364 24.10 -14.88 10.87
N ASN A 365 24.83 -13.91 11.45
CA ASN A 365 26.25 -13.64 11.20
C ASN A 365 27.10 -14.29 12.30
#